data_AF-C8VXT8-F1
#
_entry.id   AF-C8VXT8-F1
#
_cell.length_a   1.000
_cell.length_b   1.000
_cell.length_c   1.000
_cell.angle_alpha   90.00
_cell.angle_beta   90.00
_cell.angle_gamma   90.00
#
_symmetry.space_group_name_H-M   'P 1'
#
loop_
_entity.id
_entity.type
_entity.pdbx_description
1 polymer ?
#
loop_
_entity_poly.entity_id
_entity_poly.type
_entity_poly.pdbx_seq_one_letter_code
_entity_poly.pdbx_strand_id
1 'polypeptide(L)' 'MKIAGINGSHRRGKNTAIMLQAVLDEAAILGAETELLELTDYNIKFCLSWSAIVPGRLEPNQLK' A
#
# COMPACT_ATOMS: atom_id res chain seq x y z
N MET A 1 18.25 7.34 -8.37
CA MET A 1 17.30 7.37 -7.22
C MET A 1 16.20 6.37 -7.52
N LYS A 2 15.61 5.69 -6.52
CA LYS A 2 14.46 4.80 -6.73
C LYS A 2 13.21 5.38 -6.09
N ILE A 3 12.10 5.43 -6.81
CA ILE A 3 10.83 6.02 -6.35
C ILE A 3 9.69 5.03 -6.63
N ALA A 4 8.93 4.68 -5.59
CA ALA A 4 7.74 3.86 -5.73
C ALA A 4 6.48 4.71 -5.49
N GLY A 5 5.56 4.71 -6.44
CA GLY A 5 4.20 5.24 -6.25
C GLY A 5 3.28 4.13 -5.73
N ILE A 6 2.52 4.40 -4.68
CA ILE A 6 1.61 3.41 -4.08
C ILE A 6 0.17 3.86 -4.32
N ASN A 7 -0.58 3.09 -5.11
CA ASN A 7 -2.01 3.33 -5.28
C ASN A 7 -2.82 2.54 -4.24
N GLY A 8 -3.38 3.26 -3.28
CA GLY A 8 -4.31 2.70 -2.29
C GLY A 8 -5.78 2.75 -2.69
N SER A 9 -6.12 3.31 -3.86
CA SER A 9 -7.50 3.29 -4.35
C SER A 9 -7.94 1.85 -4.60
N HIS A 10 -9.15 1.52 -4.12
CA HIS A 10 -9.77 0.22 -4.42
C HIS A 10 -9.98 -0.03 -5.93
N ARG A 11 -9.99 1.03 -6.75
CA ARG A 11 -10.13 0.94 -8.20
C ARG A 11 -8.76 1.01 -8.88
N ARG A 12 -8.24 -0.15 -9.25
CA ARG A 12 -7.01 -0.34 -10.03
C ARG A 12 -7.04 0.43 -11.36
N GLY A 13 -5.94 1.08 -11.72
CA GLY A 13 -5.79 1.74 -13.03
C GLY A 13 -6.74 2.91 -13.29
N LYS A 14 -7.38 3.47 -12.25
CA LYS A 14 -8.26 4.65 -12.38
C LYS A 14 -7.52 5.92 -11.97
N ASN A 15 -8.27 7.00 -11.69
CA ASN A 15 -7.75 8.35 -11.49
C ASN A 15 -6.49 8.43 -10.62
N THR A 16 -6.48 7.74 -9.47
CA THR A 16 -5.31 7.75 -8.57
C THR A 16 -4.09 7.10 -9.21
N ALA A 17 -4.24 5.97 -9.90
CA ALA A 17 -3.17 5.32 -10.63
C ALA A 17 -2.64 6.21 -11.77
N ILE A 18 -3.55 6.84 -12.53
CA ILE A 18 -3.18 7.75 -13.63
C ILE A 18 -2.39 8.95 -13.10
N MET A 19 -2.83 9.54 -11.99
CA MET A 19 -2.15 10.67 -11.36
C MET A 19 -0.76 10.26 -10.83
N LEU A 20 -0.64 9.10 -10.19
CA LEU A 20 0.65 8.58 -9.73
C LEU A 20 1.58 8.31 -10.91
N GLN A 21 1.08 7.69 -11.98
CA GLN A 21 1.87 7.40 -13.17
C GLN A 21 2.42 8.69 -13.80
N ALA A 22 1.61 9.74 -13.92
CA ALA A 22 2.06 11.03 -14.46
C ALA A 22 3.25 11.62 -13.68
N VAL A 23 3.26 11.50 -12.33
CA VAL A 23 4.38 11.97 -11.51
C VAL A 23 5.61 11.05 -11.65
N LEU A 24 5.40 9.75 -11.73
CA LEU A 24 6.48 8.77 -11.90
C LEU A 24 7.14 8.89 -13.28
N ASP A 25 6.39 9.24 -14.32
CA ASP A 25 6.91 9.46 -15.67
C ASP A 25 7.87 10.67 -15.70
N GLU A 26 7.48 11.78 -15.08
CA GLU A 26 8.36 12.96 -14.94
C GLU A 26 9.61 12.65 -14.11
N ALA A 27 9.46 11.90 -13.02
CA ALA A 27 10.60 11.47 -12.22
C ALA A 27 11.55 10.54 -12.99
N ALA A 28 11.02 9.66 -13.85
CA ALA A 28 11.81 8.80 -14.71
C ALA A 28 12.60 9.59 -15.77
N ILE A 29 11.99 10.64 -16.35
CA ILE A 29 12.68 11.57 -17.27
C ILE A 29 13.90 12.23 -16.58
N LEU A 30 13.80 12.52 -15.29
CA LEU A 30 14.91 13.06 -14.48
C LEU A 30 15.94 12.01 -14.04
N GLY A 31 15.82 10.75 -14.49
CA GLY A 31 16.76 9.67 -14.21
C GLY A 31 16.48 8.88 -12.93
N ALA A 32 15.26 8.94 -12.38
CA ALA A 32 14.84 8.03 -11.33
C ALA A 32 14.41 6.67 -11.92
N GLU A 33 14.71 5.58 -11.22
CA GLU A 33 14.03 4.30 -11.44
C GLU A 33 12.68 4.38 -10.73
N THR A 34 11.59 4.18 -11.47
CA THR A 34 10.24 4.33 -10.92
C THR A 34 9.43 3.04 -11.04
N GLU A 35 8.57 2.80 -10.06
CA GLU A 35 7.60 1.70 -10.08
C GLU A 35 6.24 2.15 -9.51
N LEU A 36 5.15 1.62 -10.06
CA LEU A 36 3.80 1.83 -9.55
C LEU A 36 3.29 0.53 -8.91
N LEU A 37 2.99 0.58 -7.62
CA LEU A 37 2.44 -0.54 -6.86
C LEU A 37 0.95 -0.32 -6.61
N GLU A 38 0.14 -1.25 -7.08
CA GLU A 38 -1.31 -1.28 -6.85
C GLU A 38 -1.60 -2.12 -5.60
N LEU A 39 -2.05 -1.51 -4.50
CA LEU A 39 -2.29 -2.26 -3.25
C LEU A 39 -3.35 -3.35 -3.42
N THR A 40 -4.25 -3.19 -4.39
CA THR A 40 -5.26 -4.19 -4.78
C THR A 40 -4.66 -5.48 -5.35
N ASP A 41 -3.42 -5.44 -5.82
CA ASP A 41 -2.72 -6.61 -6.34
C ASP A 41 -2.11 -7.45 -5.20
N TYR A 42 -2.13 -6.94 -3.97
CA TYR A 42 -1.57 -7.60 -2.78
C TYR A 42 -2.64 -8.02 -1.78
N ASN A 43 -2.46 -9.19 -1.18
CA ASN A 43 -3.27 -9.64 -0.05
C ASN A 43 -2.76 -9.00 1.26
N ILE A 44 -3.14 -7.74 1.49
CA ILE A 44 -2.75 -6.99 2.68
C ILE A 44 -3.73 -7.31 3.82
N LYS A 45 -3.23 -7.99 4.84
CA LYS A 45 -4.01 -8.29 6.04
C LYS A 45 -4.14 -7.03 6.91
N PHE A 46 -5.21 -6.97 7.70
CA PHE A 46 -5.38 -5.93 8.70
C PHE A 46 -4.19 -5.85 9.64
N CYS A 47 -3.98 -4.66 10.18
CA CYS A 47 -2.99 -4.45 11.23
C CYS A 47 -3.21 -5.48 12.33
N LEU A 48 -2.20 -6.32 12.51
CA LEU A 48 -2.07 -7.16 13.67
C LEU A 48 -1.72 -6.21 14.83
N SER A 49 -2.76 -5.73 15.52
CA SER A 49 -2.58 -4.99 16.77
C SER A 49 -1.67 -5.78 17.72
N TRP A 50 -1.16 -5.14 18.77
CA TRP A 50 -0.30 -5.75 19.79
C TRP A 50 -0.78 -7.13 20.27
N SER A 51 -2.09 -7.38 20.26
CA SER A 51 -2.71 -8.67 20.60
C SER A 51 -2.27 -9.86 19.74
N ALA A 52 -1.72 -9.65 18.55
CA ALA A 52 -1.32 -10.72 17.64
C ALA A 52 0.12 -11.21 17.82
N ILE A 53 1.00 -10.41 18.43
CA ILE A 53 2.44 -10.72 18.61
C ILE A 53 2.70 -11.37 19.98
N VAL A 54 1.80 -11.20 20.95
CA VAL A 54 1.95 -11.76 22.30
C VAL A 54 1.12 -13.04 22.44
N PRO A 55 1.74 -14.22 22.56
CA PRO A 55 1.02 -15.45 22.86
C PRO A 55 0.25 -15.31 24.17
N GLY A 56 -1.07 -15.52 24.14
CA GLY A 56 -1.91 -15.61 25.34
C GLY A 56 -2.75 -14.38 25.71
N ARG A 57 -2.91 -13.35 24.85
CA ARG A 57 -3.77 -12.19 25.18
C ARG A 57 -5.05 -12.07 24.32
N LEU A 58 -6.06 -12.81 24.81
CA LEU A 58 -7.52 -12.65 24.71
C LEU A 58 -8.20 -12.64 23.32
N GLU A 59 -9.18 -13.54 23.18
CA GLU A 59 -10.18 -13.57 22.12
C GLU A 59 -11.06 -12.31 22.11
N PRO A 60 -11.54 -11.83 20.94
CA PRO A 60 -12.35 -10.62 20.79
C PRO A 60 -13.62 -10.55 21.67
N ASN A 61 -14.10 -11.68 22.20
CA ASN A 61 -15.24 -11.77 23.12
C ASN A 61 -14.94 -11.26 24.56
N GLN A 62 -13.74 -10.76 24.84
CA GLN A 62 -13.35 -10.29 26.18
C GLN A 62 -13.21 -8.78 26.29
N LEU A 63 -13.58 -8.05 25.22
CA LEU A 63 -13.73 -6.59 25.24
C LEU A 63 -15.23 -6.27 25.35
N LYS A 64 -15.77 -6.37 26.57
CA LYS A 64 -17.02 -5.70 26.95
C LYS A 64 -16.68 -4.51 27.84
#